data_AF-A0A3R7FUQ8-F1
#
_entry.id   AF-A0A3R7FUQ8-F1
#
_cell.length_a   1.000
_cell.length_b   1.000
_cell.length_c   1.000
_cell.angle_alpha   90.00
_cell.angle_beta   90.00
_cell.angle_gamma   90.00
#
_symmetry.space_group_name_H-M   'P 1'
#
loop_
_entity.id
_entity.type
_entity.pdbx_description
1 polymer ?
#
loop_
_entity_poly.entity_id
_entity_poly.type
_entity_poly.pdbx_seq_one_letter_code
_entity_poly.pdbx_strand_id
1 'polypeptide(L)'
;RPLIKDAWERLNMALELLPSLETRKVLRLTMIKGWNMTHHEDYAKIVEKAQPDFIEVKAYEWVGESQKRLPKSAMPCMSDIERFAERISMLTGYTIRGRYEPSGAVLLTK
;
A
#
# COMPACT_ATOMS: atom_id res chain seq x y z
N ARG A 1 -15.62 -3.31 -11.85
CA ARG A 1 -15.24 -4.75 -11.97
C ARG A 1 -13.93 -4.82 -12.73
N PRO A 2 -13.02 -5.76 -12.41
CA PRO A 2 -11.78 -5.93 -13.18
C PRO A 2 -12.09 -6.15 -14.67
N LEU A 3 -11.26 -5.58 -15.55
CA LEU A 3 -11.40 -5.76 -17.01
C LEU A 3 -11.06 -7.20 -17.44
N ILE A 4 -10.18 -7.86 -16.67
CA ILE A 4 -9.75 -9.24 -16.89
C ILE A 4 -10.44 -10.11 -15.83
N LYS A 5 -11.08 -11.21 -16.27
CA LYS A 5 -11.95 -12.05 -15.43
C LYS A 5 -11.23 -12.64 -14.20
N ASP A 6 -9.96 -13.00 -14.35
CA ASP A 6 -9.08 -13.65 -13.36
C ASP A 6 -7.96 -12.71 -12.86
N ALA A 7 -8.20 -11.39 -12.89
CA ALA A 7 -7.17 -10.40 -12.53
C ALA A 7 -6.65 -10.56 -11.09
N TRP A 8 -7.52 -10.99 -10.17
CA TRP A 8 -7.17 -11.13 -8.76
C TRP A 8 -6.27 -12.35 -8.52
N GLU A 9 -6.57 -13.45 -9.20
CA GLU A 9 -5.81 -14.69 -9.18
C GLU A 9 -4.41 -14.45 -9.76
N ARG A 10 -4.32 -13.75 -10.90
CA ARG A 10 -3.04 -13.37 -11.52
C ARG A 10 -2.21 -12.44 -10.63
N LEU A 11 -2.84 -11.49 -9.96
CA LEU A 11 -2.15 -10.63 -8.99
C LEU A 11 -1.55 -11.46 -7.85
N ASN A 12 -2.30 -12.42 -7.31
CA ASN A 12 -1.81 -13.29 -6.25
C ASN A 12 -0.62 -14.15 -6.70
N MET A 13 -0.69 -14.72 -7.91
CA MET A 13 0.45 -15.43 -8.52
C MET A 13 1.67 -14.51 -8.68
N ALA A 14 1.47 -13.26 -9.12
CA ALA A 14 2.58 -12.32 -9.27
C ALA A 14 3.23 -11.95 -7.92
N LEU A 15 2.42 -11.82 -6.86
CA LEU A 15 2.93 -11.60 -5.50
C LEU A 15 3.76 -12.80 -5.01
N GLU A 16 3.33 -14.02 -5.31
CA GLU A 16 4.07 -15.26 -4.95
C GLU A 16 5.39 -15.43 -5.70
N LEU A 17 5.48 -14.88 -6.92
CA LEU A 17 6.72 -14.88 -7.71
C LEU A 17 7.68 -13.76 -7.31
N LEU A 18 7.22 -12.72 -6.61
CA LEU A 18 8.04 -11.57 -6.27
C LEU A 18 9.34 -11.96 -5.52
N PRO A 19 9.32 -12.85 -4.52
CA PRO A 19 10.53 -13.26 -3.79
C PRO A 19 11.60 -13.91 -4.67
N SER A 20 11.25 -14.53 -5.80
CA SER A 20 12.21 -15.20 -6.69
C SER A 20 12.97 -14.23 -7.60
N LEU A 21 12.64 -12.94 -7.59
CA LEU A 21 13.29 -11.93 -8.43
C LEU A 21 14.55 -11.38 -7.77
N GLU A 22 15.68 -11.46 -8.48
CA GLU A 22 16.99 -10.90 -8.09
C GLU A 22 17.07 -9.39 -8.38
N THR A 23 16.10 -8.63 -7.87
CA THR A 23 16.07 -7.16 -7.98
C THR A 23 15.45 -6.54 -6.75
N ARG A 24 15.51 -5.22 -6.64
CA ARG A 24 14.82 -4.46 -5.59
C ARG A 24 13.32 -4.49 -5.81
N LYS A 25 12.58 -4.89 -4.78
CA LYS A 25 11.14 -5.12 -4.79
C LYS A 25 10.46 -4.09 -3.89
N VAL A 26 9.43 -3.43 -4.42
CA VAL A 26 8.66 -2.44 -3.68
C VAL A 26 7.19 -2.76 -3.78
N LEU A 27 6.51 -2.79 -2.63
CA LEU A 27 5.06 -2.88 -2.57
C LEU A 27 4.50 -1.50 -2.20
N ARG A 28 3.93 -0.80 -3.18
CA ARG A 28 3.31 0.50 -2.98
C ARG A 28 1.82 0.35 -2.69
N LEU A 29 1.40 0.86 -1.54
CA LEU A 29 0.04 0.87 -1.05
C LEU A 29 -0.53 2.29 -1.17
N THR A 30 -1.38 2.52 -2.18
CA THR A 30 -2.12 3.80 -2.31
C THR A 30 -3.38 3.76 -1.45
N MET A 31 -3.37 4.54 -0.38
CA MET A 31 -4.37 4.56 0.69
C MET A 31 -5.43 5.63 0.45
N ILE A 32 -6.70 5.24 0.52
CA ILE A 32 -7.87 6.07 0.27
C ILE A 32 -8.78 5.99 1.50
N LYS A 33 -8.99 7.13 2.16
CA LYS A 33 -9.73 7.24 3.41
C LYS A 33 -11.20 6.86 3.21
N GLY A 34 -11.66 5.81 3.89
CA GLY A 34 -13.03 5.29 3.77
C GLY A 34 -13.22 4.20 2.70
N TRP A 35 -12.15 3.81 1.98
CA TRP A 35 -12.21 2.74 0.97
C TRP A 35 -11.33 1.54 1.31
N ASN A 36 -10.03 1.74 1.54
CA ASN A 36 -9.08 0.63 1.67
C ASN A 36 -8.12 0.75 2.87
N MET A 37 -8.33 1.73 3.75
CA MET A 37 -7.56 1.89 4.98
C MET A 37 -8.13 1.06 6.14
N THR A 38 -8.42 -0.22 5.89
CA THR A 38 -8.99 -1.18 6.84
C THR A 38 -8.34 -2.56 6.63
N HIS A 39 -8.68 -3.56 7.46
CA HIS A 39 -8.20 -4.95 7.30
C HIS A 39 -6.67 -5.07 7.21
N HIS A 40 -5.95 -4.46 8.16
CA HIS A 40 -4.47 -4.41 8.17
C HIS A 40 -3.82 -5.79 8.11
N GLU A 41 -4.48 -6.80 8.69
CA GLU A 41 -4.04 -8.19 8.73
C GLU A 41 -4.01 -8.80 7.32
N ASP A 42 -4.91 -8.40 6.42
CA ASP A 42 -4.92 -8.89 5.04
C ASP A 42 -3.81 -8.23 4.21
N TYR A 43 -3.50 -6.97 4.47
CA TYR A 43 -2.28 -6.33 3.93
C TYR A 43 -1.01 -7.01 4.44
N ALA A 44 -0.96 -7.39 5.72
CA ALA A 44 0.19 -8.10 6.28
C ALA A 44 0.41 -9.46 5.58
N LYS A 45 -0.65 -10.22 5.29
CA LYS A 45 -0.56 -11.47 4.49
C LYS A 45 -0.01 -11.22 3.09
N ILE A 46 -0.41 -10.12 2.44
CA ILE A 46 0.13 -9.72 1.13
C ILE A 46 1.64 -9.44 1.23
N VAL A 47 2.08 -8.71 2.26
CA VAL A 47 3.49 -8.41 2.50
C VAL A 47 4.29 -9.67 2.79
N GLU A 48 3.77 -10.57 3.62
CA GLU A 48 4.40 -11.85 3.94
C GLU A 48 4.59 -12.73 2.70
N LYS A 49 3.56 -12.79 1.86
CA LYS A 49 3.58 -13.50 0.56
C LYS A 49 4.63 -12.91 -0.39
N ALA A 50 4.68 -11.58 -0.50
CA ALA A 50 5.48 -10.89 -1.51
C ALA A 50 6.95 -10.64 -1.11
N GLN A 51 7.25 -10.65 0.19
CA GLN A 51 8.57 -10.32 0.77
C GLN A 51 9.33 -9.19 0.05
N PRO A 52 8.74 -7.99 -0.08
CA PRO A 52 9.40 -6.87 -0.75
C PRO A 52 10.56 -6.33 0.08
N ASP A 53 11.52 -5.64 -0.54
CA ASP A 53 12.57 -4.93 0.20
C ASP A 53 12.02 -3.66 0.89
N PHE A 54 11.00 -3.05 0.28
CA PHE A 54 10.35 -1.83 0.77
C PHE A 54 8.83 -1.87 0.66
N ILE A 55 8.17 -1.23 1.61
CA ILE A 55 6.73 -0.95 1.56
C ILE A 55 6.56 0.56 1.56
N GLU A 56 5.88 1.11 0.56
CA GLU A 56 5.55 2.53 0.49
C GLU A 56 4.06 2.69 0.75
N VAL A 57 3.70 3.20 1.93
CA VAL A 57 2.32 3.58 2.25
C VAL A 57 2.14 5.03 1.82
N LYS A 58 1.27 5.27 0.85
CA LYS A 58 1.13 6.58 0.20
C LYS A 58 -0.32 7.05 0.18
N ALA A 59 -0.53 8.31 0.50
CA ALA A 59 -1.82 8.97 0.38
C ALA A 59 -2.31 9.00 -1.08
N TYR A 60 -3.60 8.74 -1.26
CA TYR A 60 -4.31 9.13 -2.46
C TYR A 60 -4.41 10.65 -2.54
N GLU A 61 -3.98 11.23 -3.66
CA GLU A 61 -4.08 12.67 -3.95
C GLU A 61 -5.30 12.98 -4.83
N TRP A 62 -6.09 13.99 -4.44
CA TRP A 62 -7.31 14.37 -5.16
C TRP A 62 -6.99 15.20 -6.42
N VAL A 63 -6.49 14.54 -7.46
CA VAL A 63 -6.04 15.18 -8.72
C VAL A 63 -6.53 14.46 -9.97
N GLY A 64 -6.61 15.19 -11.09
CA GLY A 64 -6.96 14.65 -12.42
C GLY A 64 -8.33 13.96 -12.47
N GLU A 65 -8.43 12.89 -13.26
CA GLU A 65 -9.68 12.13 -13.46
C GLU A 65 -10.23 11.47 -12.18
N SER A 66 -9.44 11.37 -11.11
CA SER A 66 -9.93 10.84 -9.84
C SER A 66 -10.98 11.75 -9.20
N GLN A 67 -10.94 13.05 -9.48
CA GLN A 67 -11.88 14.04 -8.93
C GLN A 67 -13.33 13.80 -9.37
N LYS A 68 -13.53 13.11 -10.49
CA LYS A 68 -14.86 12.72 -10.99
C LYS A 68 -15.44 11.48 -10.31
N ARG A 69 -14.62 10.74 -9.54
CA ARG A 69 -14.96 9.42 -8.98
C ARG A 69 -14.89 9.37 -7.46
N LEU A 70 -14.03 10.18 -6.85
CA LEU A 70 -13.81 10.21 -5.41
C LEU A 70 -13.97 11.64 -4.87
N PRO A 71 -14.59 11.80 -3.70
CA PRO A 71 -14.67 13.10 -3.04
C PRO A 71 -13.29 13.51 -2.51
N LYS A 72 -13.06 14.82 -2.34
CA LYS A 72 -11.82 15.35 -1.76
C LYS A 72 -11.54 14.79 -0.36
N SER A 73 -12.59 14.49 0.41
CA SER A 73 -12.48 13.88 1.75
C SER A 73 -11.92 12.45 1.75
N ALA A 74 -11.84 11.80 0.59
CA ALA A 74 -11.20 10.49 0.45
C ALA A 74 -9.66 10.57 0.49
N MET A 75 -9.09 11.77 0.38
CA MET A 75 -7.66 12.04 0.56
C MET A 75 -7.30 11.94 2.06
N PRO A 76 -6.51 10.95 2.48
CA PRO A 76 -6.05 10.86 3.86
C PRO A 76 -5.04 11.96 4.18
N CYS A 77 -4.99 12.41 5.43
CA CYS A 77 -3.91 13.28 5.88
C CYS A 77 -2.68 12.46 6.26
N MET A 78 -1.53 13.13 6.46
CA MET A 78 -0.28 12.45 6.83
C MET A 78 -0.44 11.57 8.08
N SER A 79 -1.13 12.05 9.12
CA SER A 79 -1.36 11.27 10.33
C SER A 79 -2.20 10.00 10.12
N ASP A 80 -3.11 10.00 9.12
CA ASP A 80 -3.85 8.79 8.75
C ASP A 80 -2.89 7.74 8.14
N ILE A 81 -1.95 8.20 7.31
CA ILE A 81 -0.92 7.35 6.66
C ILE A 81 0.07 6.80 7.67
N GLU A 82 0.55 7.61 8.60
CA GLU A 82 1.46 7.18 9.66
C GLU A 82 0.82 6.11 10.53
N ARG A 83 -0.43 6.33 10.97
CA ARG A 83 -1.16 5.34 11.76
C ARG A 83 -1.32 4.02 11.01
N PHE A 84 -1.64 4.07 9.72
CA PHE A 84 -1.73 2.85 8.92
C PHE A 84 -0.37 2.15 8.80
N ALA A 85 0.70 2.90 8.50
CA ALA A 85 2.06 2.38 8.41
C ALA A 85 2.54 1.76 9.74
N GLU A 86 2.22 2.36 10.88
CA GLU A 86 2.54 1.80 12.20
C GLU A 86 1.87 0.45 12.44
N ARG A 87 0.59 0.30 12.04
CA ARG A 87 -0.11 -0.98 12.13
C ARG A 87 0.53 -2.03 11.23
N ILE A 88 0.89 -1.68 9.98
CA ILE A 88 1.61 -2.59 9.07
C ILE A 88 2.98 -2.98 9.63
N SER A 89 3.72 -2.02 10.18
CA SER A 89 5.01 -2.25 10.85
C SER A 89 4.88 -3.29 11.96
N MET A 90 3.90 -3.12 12.86
CA MET A 90 3.65 -4.06 13.98
C MET A 90 3.30 -5.48 13.49
N LEU A 91 2.50 -5.59 12.42
CA LEU A 91 2.03 -6.88 11.92
C LEU A 91 3.06 -7.63 11.06
N THR A 92 4.01 -6.93 10.45
CA THR A 92 4.94 -7.51 9.46
C THR A 92 6.39 -7.55 9.93
N GLY A 93 6.74 -6.79 10.97
CA GLY A 93 8.12 -6.60 11.44
C GLY A 93 8.94 -5.61 10.60
N TYR A 94 8.37 -5.01 9.55
CA TYR A 94 9.05 -3.97 8.77
C TYR A 94 9.11 -2.67 9.58
N THR A 95 10.26 -2.01 9.58
CA THR A 95 10.50 -0.78 10.34
C THR A 95 10.28 0.46 9.48
N ILE A 96 9.67 1.50 10.05
CA ILE A 96 9.55 2.81 9.40
C ILE A 96 10.93 3.46 9.31
N ARG A 97 11.35 3.83 8.09
CA ARG A 97 12.65 4.51 7.83
C ARG A 97 12.53 5.93 7.31
N GLY A 98 11.40 6.27 6.71
CA GLY A 98 11.24 7.56 6.06
C GLY A 98 9.79 8.03 6.10
N ARG A 99 9.65 9.35 6.17
CA ARG A 99 8.39 10.07 6.05
C ARG A 99 8.62 11.23 5.12
N TYR A 100 7.68 11.47 4.22
CA TYR A 100 7.72 12.63 3.34
C TYR A 100 6.32 13.23 3.27
N GLU A 101 6.08 14.19 4.17
CA GLU A 101 4.78 14.84 4.34
C GLU A 101 4.27 15.52 3.06
N PRO A 102 5.09 16.21 2.23
CA PRO A 102 4.60 16.86 1.02
C PRO A 102 3.99 15.89 -0.01
N SER A 103 4.29 14.59 0.05
CA SER A 103 3.68 13.57 -0.82
C SER A 103 2.82 12.55 -0.07
N GLY A 104 2.57 12.78 1.23
CA GLY A 104 1.79 11.89 2.08
C GLY A 104 2.33 10.46 2.12
N ALA A 105 3.66 10.28 2.15
CA ALA A 105 4.29 8.97 2.01
C ALA A 105 5.08 8.55 3.26
N VAL A 106 4.97 7.28 3.63
CA VAL A 106 5.76 6.62 4.66
C VAL A 106 6.43 5.39 4.05
N LEU A 107 7.74 5.26 4.26
CA LEU A 107 8.54 4.14 3.77
C LEU A 107 8.89 3.20 4.93
N LEU A 108 8.61 1.91 4.74
CA LEU A 108 9.04 0.84 5.62
C LEU A 108 10.05 -0.06 4.90
N THR A 109 10.98 -0.64 5.66
CA THR A 109 11.93 -1.65 5.18
C THR A 109 12.17 -2.69 6.28
N LYS A 110 12.58 -3.89 5.88
CA LYS A 110 12.90 -4.96 6.82
C LYS A 110 14.17 -4.66 7.61
#